data_AF-A0A2U1ZWA4-F1
#
_entry.id   AF-A0A2U1ZWA4-F1
#
_cell.length_a   1.000
_cell.length_b   1.000
_cell.length_c   1.000
_cell.angle_alpha   90.00
_cell.angle_beta   90.00
_cell.angle_gamma   90.00
#
_symmetry.space_group_name_H-M   'P 1'
#
loop_
_entity.id
_entity.type
_entity.pdbx_description
1 polymer ?
#
loop_
_entity_poly.entity_id
_entity_poly.type
_entity_poly.pdbx_seq_one_letter_code
_entity_poly.pdbx_strand_id
1 'polypeptide(L)'
;MPAPQTPGNWFPDETEAYPTWDVPGSTERTRSAEEDRRDTAVIGVVPTPATEKRKKRTLPRWAVGSIAGVAGLLVGILVGVAPGAGTAAELEETIAELASVNEDLVAEQTTLADTQTSLETANATITQLEADAAAAVAAEQAVADREAATATRTTELDARSTELDTRDADLAAREAAVAGRETTVTDRENTVTTREAAVPATPSAPSTTIAPFAGSGGSSSGSSAGSGSGTSVSYANCDAVRAAGADPIHRGEPGYAKHLDRDDDGIGCDK
;
A
#
# COMPACT_ATOMS: atom_id res chain seq x y z
N MET A 1 -36.10 14.53 -34.78
CA MET A 1 -34.84 15.02 -35.35
C MET A 1 -34.38 16.23 -34.55
N PRO A 2 -33.39 16.10 -33.67
CA PRO A 2 -32.73 17.25 -33.04
C PRO A 2 -31.51 17.71 -33.87
N ALA A 3 -31.26 19.01 -33.85
CA ALA A 3 -30.23 19.72 -34.62
C ALA A 3 -28.79 19.37 -34.16
N PRO A 4 -27.77 19.58 -35.03
CA PRO A 4 -26.37 19.31 -34.68
C PRO A 4 -25.83 20.37 -33.71
N GLN A 5 -25.22 19.90 -32.62
CA GLN A 5 -24.48 20.72 -31.67
C GLN A 5 -23.10 21.05 -32.28
N THR A 6 -22.76 22.32 -32.36
CA THR A 6 -21.43 22.83 -32.72
C THR A 6 -20.40 22.42 -31.65
N PRO A 7 -19.19 21.96 -31.99
CA PRO A 7 -18.14 21.74 -31.01
C PRO A 7 -17.68 23.10 -30.46
N GLY A 8 -17.83 23.30 -29.15
CA GLY A 8 -17.37 24.50 -28.46
C GLY A 8 -15.86 24.65 -28.53
N ASN A 9 -15.42 25.88 -28.85
CA ASN A 9 -14.03 26.32 -28.81
C ASN A 9 -13.38 25.98 -27.46
N TRP A 10 -12.28 25.23 -27.51
CA TRP A 10 -11.40 24.96 -26.37
C TRP A 10 -10.36 26.10 -26.26
N PHE A 11 -10.83 27.29 -25.90
CA PHE A 11 -9.96 28.40 -25.48
C PHE A 11 -10.65 29.09 -24.30
N PRO A 12 -10.07 29.06 -23.10
CA PRO A 12 -10.58 29.85 -21.98
C PRO A 12 -10.31 31.34 -22.23
N ASP A 13 -11.32 32.14 -21.91
CA ASP A 13 -11.31 33.61 -21.86
C ASP A 13 -10.20 34.10 -20.90
N GLU A 14 -9.38 35.06 -21.33
CA GLU A 14 -8.16 35.56 -20.66
C GLU A 14 -8.42 36.34 -19.33
N THR A 15 -9.53 36.12 -18.65
CA THR A 15 -9.87 36.92 -17.45
C THR A 15 -10.13 36.14 -16.16
N GLU A 16 -9.98 34.82 -16.16
CA GLU A 16 -10.04 34.04 -14.92
C GLU A 16 -8.64 33.76 -14.35
N ALA A 17 -8.42 34.30 -13.15
CA ALA A 17 -7.23 34.10 -12.35
C ALA A 17 -6.92 32.60 -12.21
N TYR A 18 -5.77 32.19 -12.74
CA TYR A 18 -5.22 30.86 -12.52
C TYR A 18 -5.11 30.59 -11.01
N PRO A 19 -5.49 29.41 -10.51
CA PRO A 19 -5.12 29.02 -9.16
C PRO A 19 -3.59 28.93 -9.13
N THR A 20 -2.95 29.89 -8.46
CA THR A 20 -1.53 29.82 -8.18
C THR A 20 -1.32 28.64 -7.25
N TRP A 21 -0.75 27.57 -7.76
CA TRP A 21 -0.18 26.53 -6.93
C TRP A 21 0.93 27.19 -6.13
N ASP A 22 0.67 27.40 -4.85
CA ASP A 22 1.64 27.91 -3.88
C ASP A 22 2.79 26.89 -3.82
N VAL A 23 3.85 27.16 -4.57
CA VAL A 23 5.14 26.50 -4.36
C VAL A 23 5.68 27.11 -3.07
N PRO A 24 5.85 26.36 -1.97
CA PRO A 24 6.42 26.93 -0.76
C PRO A 24 7.91 27.19 -1.00
N GLY A 25 8.20 28.33 -1.60
CA GLY A 25 9.52 28.93 -1.61
C GLY A 25 9.84 29.43 -0.21
N SER A 26 10.88 28.84 0.38
CA SER A 26 11.92 29.54 1.16
C SER A 26 11.47 30.84 1.81
N THR A 27 10.59 30.74 2.81
CA THR A 27 10.54 31.77 3.84
C THR A 27 11.44 31.28 4.96
N GLU A 28 12.53 32.00 5.16
CA GLU A 28 13.31 31.99 6.39
C GLU A 28 12.36 32.31 7.54
N ARG A 29 11.70 31.27 8.04
CA ARG A 29 10.95 31.32 9.27
C ARG A 29 12.01 31.28 10.35
N THR A 30 12.35 32.44 10.90
CA THR A 30 12.91 32.55 12.25
C THR A 30 11.88 31.99 13.23
N ARG A 31 11.80 30.65 13.26
CA ARG A 31 11.10 29.89 14.29
C ARG A 31 11.93 30.08 15.54
N SER A 32 11.51 31.04 16.37
CA SER A 32 11.95 31.17 17.74
C SER A 32 11.89 29.81 18.43
N ALA A 33 13.06 29.25 18.69
CA ALA A 33 13.56 28.43 19.81
C ALA A 33 12.65 27.54 20.71
N GLU A 34 11.34 27.38 20.47
CA GLU A 34 10.45 26.68 21.43
C GLU A 34 9.80 25.41 20.90
N GLU A 35 9.75 25.19 19.57
CA GLU A 35 9.03 24.08 18.95
C GLU A 35 9.93 23.08 18.19
N ASP A 36 11.22 23.01 18.56
CA ASP A 36 12.20 22.02 18.07
C ASP A 36 12.74 21.16 19.23
N ARG A 37 11.85 20.87 20.21
CA ARG A 37 12.20 20.11 21.42
C ARG A 37 11.46 18.78 21.52
N ARG A 38 10.80 18.32 20.45
CA ARG A 38 10.01 17.06 20.45
C ARG A 38 10.42 15.97 19.45
N ASP A 39 11.31 16.23 18.49
CA ASP A 39 11.69 15.21 17.49
C ASP A 39 13.20 14.91 17.38
N THR A 40 13.97 15.31 18.38
CA THR A 40 15.31 14.75 18.63
C THR A 40 15.31 14.08 19.99
N ALA A 41 14.60 12.96 20.09
CA ALA A 41 15.03 11.87 20.96
C ALA A 41 16.32 11.28 20.35
N VAL A 42 17.38 12.10 20.33
CA VAL A 42 18.74 11.61 20.46
C VAL A 42 18.67 10.59 21.58
N ILE A 43 19.15 9.38 21.32
CA ILE A 43 19.46 8.37 22.32
C ILE A 43 20.21 9.10 23.41
N GLY A 44 19.47 9.56 24.41
CA GLY A 44 20.01 10.25 25.55
C GLY A 44 20.85 9.18 26.20
N VAL A 45 22.17 9.31 26.06
CA VAL A 45 23.09 8.72 27.01
C VAL A 45 22.55 9.20 28.34
N VAL A 46 21.82 8.31 29.03
CA VAL A 46 21.38 8.52 30.39
C VAL A 46 22.63 9.01 31.09
N PRO A 47 22.66 10.23 31.68
CA PRO A 47 23.80 10.63 32.46
C PRO A 47 23.91 9.58 33.55
N THR A 48 24.90 8.70 33.39
CA THR A 48 25.26 7.77 34.45
C THR A 48 25.48 8.68 35.66
N PRO A 49 24.76 8.47 36.77
CA PRO A 49 24.99 9.29 37.94
C PRO A 49 26.49 9.20 38.19
N ALA A 50 27.14 10.38 38.23
CA ALA A 50 28.57 10.47 38.48
C ALA A 50 28.86 9.49 39.60
N THR A 51 29.69 8.49 39.31
CA THR A 51 30.14 7.54 40.31
C THR A 51 31.02 8.33 41.26
N GLU A 52 30.37 9.05 42.17
CA GLU A 52 30.99 9.49 43.40
C GLU A 52 31.63 8.22 43.93
N LYS A 53 32.96 8.20 43.98
CA LYS A 53 33.73 7.09 44.53
C LYS A 53 33.35 7.01 46.00
N ARG A 54 32.20 6.40 46.30
CA ARG A 54 31.82 5.99 47.64
C ARG A 54 32.90 5.04 48.04
N LYS A 55 33.78 5.54 48.90
CA LYS A 55 34.78 4.78 49.63
C LYS A 55 34.02 3.57 50.17
N LYS A 56 34.26 2.38 49.59
CA LYS A 56 33.64 1.14 50.03
C LYS A 56 34.00 0.98 51.50
N ARG A 57 33.10 1.39 52.39
CA ARG A 57 33.10 0.94 53.76
C ARG A 57 32.61 -0.51 53.68
N THR A 58 33.55 -1.40 53.35
CA THR A 58 33.37 -2.82 53.53
C THR A 58 33.16 -3.02 55.02
N LEU A 59 31.90 -3.10 55.45
CA LEU A 59 31.61 -3.62 56.78
C LEU A 59 32.07 -5.09 56.73
N PRO A 60 33.02 -5.50 57.59
CA PRO A 60 33.49 -6.87 57.61
C PRO A 60 32.30 -7.79 57.89
N ARG A 61 32.22 -8.93 57.21
CA ARG A 61 31.11 -9.92 57.28
C ARG A 61 30.79 -10.43 58.69
N TRP A 62 31.64 -10.13 59.67
CA TRP A 62 31.39 -10.35 61.08
C TRP A 62 30.35 -9.37 61.67
N ALA A 63 30.23 -8.13 61.16
CA ALA A 63 29.37 -7.10 61.74
C ALA A 63 27.86 -7.41 61.69
N VAL A 64 27.40 -8.25 60.75
CA VAL A 64 25.98 -8.68 60.66
C VAL A 64 25.68 -9.87 61.58
N GLY A 65 26.70 -10.61 62.03
CA GLY A 65 26.56 -11.72 62.99
C GLY A 65 26.61 -11.29 64.46
N SER A 66 27.01 -10.05 64.74
CA SER A 66 27.26 -9.58 66.11
C SER A 66 25.99 -9.24 66.89
N ILE A 67 24.93 -8.78 66.22
CA ILE A 67 23.77 -8.21 66.94
C ILE A 67 22.93 -9.32 67.60
N ALA A 68 22.68 -10.43 66.91
CA ALA A 68 22.00 -11.59 67.50
C ALA A 68 22.86 -12.31 68.56
N GLY A 69 24.18 -12.31 68.38
CA GLY A 69 25.13 -12.87 69.36
C GLY A 69 25.21 -12.06 70.64
N VAL A 70 25.17 -10.73 70.56
CA VAL A 70 25.17 -9.83 71.72
C VAL A 70 23.83 -9.87 72.45
N ALA A 71 22.70 -9.88 71.75
CA ALA A 71 21.38 -10.06 72.38
C ALA A 71 21.23 -11.41 73.09
N GLY A 72 21.73 -12.51 72.48
CA GLY A 72 21.74 -13.83 73.11
C GLY A 72 22.69 -13.95 74.30
N LEU A 73 23.83 -13.24 74.26
CA LEU A 73 24.79 -13.20 75.36
C LEU A 73 24.29 -12.36 76.55
N LEU A 74 23.55 -11.26 76.30
CA LEU A 74 22.92 -10.45 77.34
C LEU A 74 21.72 -11.15 78.01
N VAL A 75 20.87 -11.84 77.25
CA VAL A 75 19.77 -12.67 77.81
C VAL A 75 20.32 -13.86 78.58
N GLY A 76 21.42 -14.47 78.12
CA GLY A 76 22.11 -15.55 78.82
C GLY A 76 22.74 -15.14 80.16
N ILE A 77 23.21 -13.90 80.28
CA ILE A 77 23.71 -13.34 81.55
C ILE A 77 22.57 -13.10 82.55
N LEU A 78 21.35 -12.79 82.08
CA LEU A 78 20.20 -12.48 82.93
C LEU A 78 19.53 -13.71 83.56
N VAL A 79 19.69 -14.90 82.97
CA VAL A 79 19.12 -16.17 83.48
C VAL A 79 20.11 -16.93 84.40
N GLY A 80 21.40 -16.57 84.42
CA GLY A 80 22.45 -17.37 85.06
C GLY A 80 23.11 -16.83 86.33
N VAL A 81 22.78 -15.63 86.83
CA VAL A 81 23.54 -14.99 87.94
C VAL A 81 22.71 -14.86 89.22
N ALA A 82 23.30 -15.31 90.33
CA ALA A 82 22.82 -15.20 91.71
C ALA A 82 22.45 -13.75 92.11
N PRO A 83 21.60 -13.52 93.13
CA PRO A 83 21.14 -12.20 93.51
C PRO A 83 22.26 -11.44 94.25
N GLY A 84 23.10 -10.75 93.49
CA GLY A 84 24.16 -9.91 94.02
C GLY A 84 24.35 -8.69 93.13
N ALA A 85 23.59 -7.62 93.39
CA ALA A 85 23.88 -6.21 93.11
C ALA A 85 24.70 -5.84 91.84
N GLY A 86 24.58 -6.58 90.74
CA GLY A 86 24.81 -6.07 89.39
C GLY A 86 23.75 -5.01 89.15
N THR A 87 24.21 -3.77 88.97
CA THR A 87 23.42 -2.58 89.27
C THR A 87 22.33 -2.39 88.23
N ALA A 88 21.14 -1.94 88.64
CA ALA A 88 20.06 -1.56 87.74
C ALA A 88 20.51 -0.65 86.57
N ALA A 89 21.64 0.04 86.73
CA ALA A 89 22.30 0.84 85.71
C ALA A 89 22.80 0.04 84.48
N GLU A 90 23.35 -1.17 84.63
CA GLU A 90 23.78 -1.99 83.48
C GLU A 90 22.56 -2.48 82.66
N LEU A 91 21.43 -2.74 83.33
CA LEU A 91 20.20 -3.11 82.65
C LEU A 91 19.62 -1.93 81.85
N GLU A 92 19.66 -0.71 82.41
CA GLU A 92 19.20 0.49 81.71
C GLU A 92 20.06 0.83 80.48
N GLU A 93 21.39 0.62 80.55
CA GLU A 93 22.29 0.79 79.40
C GLU A 93 21.99 -0.21 78.27
N THR A 94 21.80 -1.49 78.60
CA THR A 94 21.45 -2.52 77.61
C THR A 94 20.07 -2.29 76.98
N ILE A 95 19.10 -1.76 77.74
CA ILE A 95 17.79 -1.36 77.19
C ILE A 95 17.94 -0.20 76.21
N ALA A 96 18.81 0.78 76.52
CA ALA A 96 19.08 1.90 75.62
C ALA A 96 19.79 1.46 74.33
N GLU A 97 20.74 0.53 74.42
CA GLU A 97 21.42 -0.06 73.25
C GLU A 97 20.46 -0.89 72.39
N LEU A 98 19.57 -1.67 73.01
CA LEU A 98 18.57 -2.44 72.26
C LEU A 98 17.57 -1.51 71.54
N ALA A 99 17.22 -0.37 72.15
CA ALA A 99 16.37 0.63 71.54
C ALA A 99 17.01 1.27 70.30
N SER A 100 18.30 1.61 70.36
CA SER A 100 19.02 2.19 69.21
C SER A 100 19.20 1.18 68.08
N VAL A 101 19.52 -0.07 68.39
CA VAL A 101 19.60 -1.15 67.40
C VAL A 101 18.25 -1.39 66.71
N ASN A 102 17.14 -1.33 67.47
CA ASN A 102 15.80 -1.46 66.89
C ASN A 102 15.46 -0.29 65.96
N GLU A 103 15.86 0.93 66.31
CA GLU A 103 15.72 2.11 65.44
C GLU A 103 16.53 1.95 64.14
N ASP A 104 17.78 1.51 64.23
CA ASP A 104 18.63 1.22 63.08
C ASP A 104 18.05 0.14 62.17
N LEU A 105 17.51 -0.94 62.75
CA LEU A 105 16.89 -2.03 61.99
C LEU A 105 15.63 -1.55 61.24
N VAL A 106 14.81 -0.71 61.87
CA VAL A 106 13.63 -0.11 61.22
C VAL A 106 14.05 0.82 60.08
N ALA A 107 15.12 1.59 60.26
CA ALA A 107 15.68 2.41 59.19
C ALA A 107 16.18 1.55 58.02
N GLU A 108 16.87 0.45 58.28
CA GLU A 108 17.32 -0.49 57.25
C GLU A 108 16.14 -1.14 56.51
N GLN A 109 15.09 -1.57 57.23
CA GLN A 109 13.87 -2.10 56.62
C GLN A 109 13.20 -1.09 55.68
N THR A 110 13.20 0.19 56.05
CA THR A 110 12.66 1.26 55.21
C THR A 110 13.48 1.40 53.92
N THR A 111 14.81 1.41 54.02
CA THR A 111 15.67 1.48 52.83
C THR A 111 15.53 0.25 51.93
N LEU A 112 15.34 -0.95 52.50
CA LEU A 112 15.05 -2.16 51.73
C LEU A 112 13.72 -2.05 51.00
N ALA A 113 12.68 -1.51 51.62
CA ALA A 113 11.38 -1.27 50.97
C ALA A 113 11.49 -0.27 49.80
N ASP A 114 12.26 0.80 49.97
CA ASP A 114 12.51 1.78 48.91
C ASP A 114 13.28 1.15 47.74
N THR A 115 14.30 0.34 48.03
CA THR A 115 15.06 -0.36 46.98
C THR A 115 14.21 -1.41 46.25
N GLN A 116 13.31 -2.11 46.94
CA GLN A 116 12.36 -3.02 46.31
C GLN A 116 11.42 -2.27 45.36
N THR A 117 10.87 -1.14 45.78
CA THR A 117 10.02 -0.29 44.94
C THR A 117 10.78 0.21 43.69
N SER A 118 12.05 0.61 43.86
CA SER A 118 12.91 1.00 42.75
C SER A 118 13.19 -0.15 41.78
N LEU A 119 13.41 -1.36 42.29
CA LEU A 119 13.60 -2.57 41.48
C LEU A 119 12.33 -2.90 40.69
N GLU A 120 11.14 -2.81 41.31
CA GLU A 120 9.86 -3.03 40.62
C GLU A 120 9.66 -2.00 39.49
N THR A 121 9.98 -0.73 39.76
CA THR A 121 9.93 0.34 38.74
C THR A 121 10.91 0.04 37.60
N ALA A 122 12.15 -0.35 37.92
CA ALA A 122 13.15 -0.69 36.91
C ALA A 122 12.72 -1.90 36.06
N ASN A 123 12.15 -2.94 36.68
CA ASN A 123 11.63 -4.10 35.94
C ASN A 123 10.49 -3.71 35.01
N ALA A 124 9.57 -2.82 35.43
CA ALA A 124 8.52 -2.31 34.56
C ALA A 124 9.11 -1.53 33.36
N THR A 125 10.15 -0.73 33.57
CA THR A 125 10.83 -0.02 32.46
C THR A 125 11.53 -0.98 31.50
N ILE A 126 12.11 -2.08 31.99
CA ILE A 126 12.71 -3.12 31.13
C ILE A 126 11.65 -3.74 30.25
N THR A 127 10.50 -4.13 30.80
CA THR A 127 9.39 -4.69 30.01
C THR A 127 8.89 -3.72 28.95
N GLN A 128 8.82 -2.42 29.27
CA GLN A 128 8.44 -1.40 28.28
C GLN A 128 9.48 -1.29 27.16
N LEU A 129 10.77 -1.26 27.49
CA LEU A 129 11.84 -1.19 26.49
C LEU A 129 11.89 -2.45 25.60
N GLU A 130 11.57 -3.62 26.13
CA GLU A 130 11.45 -4.85 25.34
C GLU A 130 10.28 -4.76 24.34
N ALA A 131 9.15 -4.19 24.76
CA ALA A 131 8.02 -3.95 23.86
C ALA A 131 8.34 -2.91 22.78
N ASP A 132 9.01 -1.82 23.15
CA ASP A 132 9.44 -0.78 22.21
C ASP A 132 10.47 -1.32 21.21
N ALA A 133 11.41 -2.16 21.66
CA ALA A 133 12.38 -2.83 20.79
C ALA A 133 11.68 -3.80 19.81
N ALA A 134 10.69 -4.55 20.27
CA ALA A 134 9.90 -5.41 19.38
C ALA A 134 9.10 -4.59 18.34
N ALA A 135 8.54 -3.44 18.75
CA ALA A 135 7.85 -2.54 17.84
C ALA A 135 8.81 -1.90 16.82
N ALA A 136 10.04 -1.56 17.21
CA ALA A 136 11.07 -1.04 16.31
C ALA A 136 11.45 -2.07 15.23
N VAL A 137 11.67 -3.34 15.61
CA VAL A 137 11.95 -4.43 14.65
C VAL A 137 10.78 -4.63 13.68
N ALA A 138 9.53 -4.56 14.16
CA ALA A 138 8.36 -4.65 13.29
C ALA A 138 8.28 -3.45 12.31
N ALA A 139 8.65 -2.25 12.76
CA ALA A 139 8.70 -1.06 11.90
C ALA A 139 9.78 -1.18 10.82
N GLU A 140 10.97 -1.70 11.15
CA GLU A 140 12.04 -1.96 10.18
C GLU A 140 11.58 -2.95 9.09
N GLN A 141 10.93 -4.05 9.48
CA GLN A 141 10.38 -5.01 8.52
C GLN A 141 9.32 -4.35 7.61
N ALA A 142 8.43 -3.51 8.17
CA ALA A 142 7.43 -2.80 7.40
C ALA A 142 8.06 -1.80 6.40
N VAL A 143 9.22 -1.22 6.72
CA VAL A 143 9.98 -0.39 5.77
C VAL A 143 10.55 -1.25 4.64
N ALA A 144 11.18 -2.39 4.96
CA ALA A 144 11.71 -3.31 3.95
C ALA A 144 10.63 -3.80 2.98
N ASP A 145 9.44 -4.14 3.49
CA ASP A 145 8.30 -4.56 2.67
C ASP A 145 7.82 -3.43 1.74
N ARG A 146 7.82 -2.17 2.20
CA ARG A 146 7.46 -0.99 1.40
C ARG A 146 8.48 -0.69 0.31
N GLU A 147 9.77 -0.87 0.60
CA GLU A 147 10.84 -0.73 -0.39
C GLU A 147 10.69 -1.79 -1.48
N ALA A 148 10.45 -3.05 -1.11
CA ALA A 148 10.19 -4.14 -2.06
C ALA A 148 8.97 -3.85 -2.95
N ALA A 149 7.86 -3.42 -2.35
CA ALA A 149 6.65 -3.04 -3.11
C ALA A 149 6.88 -1.85 -4.05
N THR A 150 7.75 -0.92 -3.67
CA THR A 150 8.12 0.22 -4.52
C THR A 150 8.98 -0.23 -5.70
N ALA A 151 9.95 -1.12 -5.46
CA ALA A 151 10.75 -1.71 -6.53
C ALA A 151 9.90 -2.48 -7.55
N THR A 152 8.87 -3.22 -7.09
CA THR A 152 7.92 -3.88 -8.00
C THR A 152 7.15 -2.85 -8.84
N ARG A 153 6.61 -1.80 -8.23
CA ARG A 153 5.87 -0.75 -8.98
C ARG A 153 6.75 -0.02 -10.00
N THR A 154 8.03 0.20 -9.71
CA THR A 154 8.94 0.82 -10.68
C THR A 154 9.13 -0.07 -11.91
N THR A 155 9.32 -1.38 -11.71
CA THR A 155 9.42 -2.33 -12.83
C THR A 155 8.13 -2.42 -13.65
N GLU A 156 6.96 -2.40 -12.99
CA GLU A 156 5.66 -2.35 -13.69
C GLU A 156 5.48 -1.07 -14.50
N LEU A 157 5.93 0.08 -13.98
CA LEU A 157 5.89 1.35 -14.69
C LEU A 157 6.82 1.36 -15.91
N ASP A 158 8.03 0.82 -15.78
CA ASP A 158 8.98 0.72 -16.90
C ASP A 158 8.42 -0.18 -18.02
N ALA A 159 7.78 -1.30 -17.64
CA ALA A 159 7.10 -2.18 -18.58
C ALA A 159 5.94 -1.46 -19.28
N ARG A 160 5.11 -0.73 -18.53
CA ARG A 160 3.98 0.02 -19.08
C ARG A 160 4.44 1.18 -19.97
N SER A 161 5.57 1.83 -19.66
CA SER A 161 6.19 2.84 -20.53
C SER A 161 6.58 2.23 -21.87
N THR A 162 7.24 1.06 -21.84
CA THR A 162 7.66 0.35 -23.06
C THR A 162 6.46 -0.09 -23.91
N GLU A 163 5.37 -0.52 -23.27
CA GLU A 163 4.12 -0.85 -23.96
C GLU A 163 3.51 0.39 -24.64
N LEU A 164 3.52 1.54 -23.98
CA LEU A 164 3.04 2.79 -24.55
C LEU A 164 3.87 3.22 -25.77
N ASP A 165 5.20 3.15 -25.67
CA ASP A 165 6.09 3.44 -26.81
C ASP A 165 5.79 2.54 -28.02
N THR A 166 5.50 1.25 -27.76
CA THR A 166 5.11 0.29 -28.79
C THR A 166 3.77 0.67 -29.43
N ARG A 167 2.78 1.03 -28.60
CA ARG A 167 1.46 1.46 -29.09
C ARG A 167 1.53 2.73 -29.92
N ASP A 168 2.39 3.68 -29.54
CA ASP A 168 2.58 4.92 -30.29
C ASP A 168 3.23 4.65 -31.65
N ALA A 169 4.21 3.74 -31.73
CA ALA A 169 4.78 3.29 -33.00
C ALA A 169 3.73 2.59 -33.90
N ASP A 170 2.90 1.74 -33.32
CA ASP A 170 1.81 1.06 -34.03
C ASP A 170 0.76 2.04 -34.56
N LEU A 171 0.42 3.07 -33.77
CA LEU A 171 -0.49 4.13 -34.20
C LEU A 171 0.09 4.93 -35.36
N ALA A 172 1.36 5.33 -35.28
CA ALA A 172 2.04 6.02 -36.38
C ALA A 172 2.06 5.17 -37.66
N ALA A 173 2.28 3.86 -37.55
CA ALA A 173 2.22 2.95 -38.69
C ALA A 173 0.80 2.85 -39.29
N ARG A 174 -0.24 2.81 -38.45
CA ARG A 174 -1.64 2.80 -38.88
C ARG A 174 -2.01 4.10 -39.59
N GLU A 175 -1.57 5.25 -39.08
CA GLU A 175 -1.79 6.56 -39.70
C GLU A 175 -1.14 6.63 -41.09
N ALA A 176 0.11 6.18 -41.23
CA ALA A 176 0.77 6.10 -42.52
C ALA A 176 0.03 5.17 -43.51
N ALA A 177 -0.50 4.04 -43.02
CA ALA A 177 -1.29 3.11 -43.82
C ALA A 177 -2.67 3.67 -44.21
N VAL A 178 -3.28 4.53 -43.40
CA VAL A 178 -4.50 5.29 -43.76
C VAL A 178 -4.16 6.26 -44.89
N ALA A 179 -3.12 7.08 -44.73
CA ALA A 179 -2.72 8.05 -45.74
C ALA A 179 -2.42 7.39 -47.10
N GLY A 180 -1.73 6.24 -47.11
CA GLY A 180 -1.47 5.49 -48.35
C GLY A 180 -2.74 4.89 -49.00
N ARG A 181 -3.78 4.57 -48.20
CA ARG A 181 -5.08 4.15 -48.75
C ARG A 181 -5.84 5.32 -49.35
N GLU A 182 -5.78 6.50 -48.73
CA GLU A 182 -6.43 7.71 -49.25
C GLU A 182 -5.86 8.13 -50.62
N THR A 183 -4.54 8.04 -50.80
CA THR A 183 -3.91 8.28 -52.12
C THR A 183 -4.37 7.25 -53.15
N THR A 184 -4.38 5.96 -52.79
CA THR A 184 -4.84 4.87 -53.66
C THR A 184 -6.32 5.05 -54.07
N VAL A 185 -7.17 5.50 -53.15
CA VAL A 185 -8.58 5.80 -53.43
C VAL A 185 -8.68 6.97 -54.41
N THR A 186 -7.95 8.06 -54.16
CA THR A 186 -7.89 9.23 -55.05
C THR A 186 -7.48 8.84 -56.47
N ASP A 187 -6.44 8.01 -56.62
CA ASP A 187 -5.99 7.52 -57.92
C ASP A 187 -7.08 6.68 -58.61
N ARG A 188 -7.75 5.80 -57.86
CA ARG A 188 -8.86 5.00 -58.39
C ARG A 188 -10.01 5.88 -58.85
N GLU A 189 -10.40 6.90 -58.10
CA GLU A 189 -11.45 7.85 -58.50
C GLU A 189 -11.11 8.57 -59.80
N ASN A 190 -9.86 9.01 -59.96
CA ASN A 190 -9.39 9.63 -61.20
C ASN A 190 -9.44 8.64 -62.39
N THR A 191 -9.05 7.37 -62.17
CA THR A 191 -9.15 6.35 -63.22
C THR A 191 -10.59 6.03 -63.61
N VAL A 192 -11.53 5.99 -62.65
CA VAL A 192 -12.95 5.78 -62.92
C VAL A 192 -13.50 6.95 -63.74
N THR A 193 -13.21 8.19 -63.32
CA THR A 193 -13.61 9.40 -64.04
C THR A 193 -13.12 9.39 -65.49
N THR A 194 -11.87 8.98 -65.72
CA THR A 194 -11.29 8.86 -67.06
C THR A 194 -11.99 7.78 -67.90
N ARG A 195 -12.31 6.63 -67.28
CA ARG A 195 -13.01 5.53 -67.95
C ARG A 195 -14.44 5.92 -68.32
N GLU A 196 -15.16 6.60 -67.43
CA GLU A 196 -16.52 7.10 -67.70
C GLU A 196 -16.54 8.08 -68.87
N ALA A 197 -15.59 9.02 -68.93
CA ALA A 197 -15.46 9.94 -70.06
C ALA A 197 -15.12 9.25 -71.39
N ALA A 198 -14.42 8.11 -71.33
CA ALA A 198 -14.03 7.32 -72.50
C ALA A 198 -15.13 6.34 -72.97
N VAL A 199 -16.23 6.18 -72.23
CA VAL A 199 -17.38 5.41 -72.72
C VAL A 199 -18.00 6.20 -73.87
N PRO A 200 -17.92 5.74 -75.13
CA PRO A 200 -18.58 6.44 -76.22
C PRO A 200 -20.08 6.41 -75.95
N ALA A 201 -20.76 7.55 -76.14
CA ALA A 201 -22.21 7.57 -76.23
C ALA A 201 -22.60 6.57 -77.32
N THR A 202 -23.12 5.41 -76.94
CA THR A 202 -23.75 4.50 -77.90
C THR A 202 -24.75 5.34 -78.67
N PRO A 203 -24.66 5.43 -80.02
CA PRO A 203 -25.81 5.89 -80.79
C PRO A 203 -26.98 5.00 -80.37
N SER A 204 -28.17 5.59 -80.23
CA SER A 204 -29.42 4.86 -80.01
C SER A 204 -29.48 3.68 -80.99
N ALA A 205 -29.13 2.48 -80.52
CA ALA A 205 -29.47 1.27 -81.23
C ALA A 205 -31.00 1.17 -81.15
N PRO A 206 -31.69 0.86 -82.26
CA PRO A 206 -33.14 0.75 -82.27
C PRO A 206 -33.57 -0.29 -81.23
N SER A 207 -34.58 0.07 -80.42
CA SER A 207 -35.29 -0.84 -79.54
C SER A 207 -35.70 -2.10 -80.30
N THR A 208 -34.90 -3.15 -80.19
CA THR A 208 -35.32 -4.47 -80.62
C THR A 208 -35.97 -5.11 -79.41
N THR A 209 -37.30 -5.13 -79.42
CA THR A 209 -38.11 -5.98 -78.55
C THR A 209 -37.63 -7.41 -78.71
N ILE A 210 -36.90 -7.92 -77.71
CA ILE A 210 -36.62 -9.34 -77.60
C ILE A 210 -37.80 -9.98 -76.87
N ALA A 211 -38.58 -10.77 -77.62
CA ALA A 211 -39.60 -11.68 -77.11
C ALA A 211 -38.97 -12.76 -76.20
N PRO A 212 -39.73 -13.36 -75.26
CA PRO A 212 -39.17 -14.28 -74.28
C PRO A 212 -38.92 -15.63 -74.96
N PHE A 213 -37.66 -16.06 -75.02
CA PHE A 213 -37.33 -17.45 -75.26
C PHE A 213 -36.58 -18.01 -74.06
N ALA A 214 -37.21 -19.01 -73.47
CA ALA A 214 -36.62 -19.93 -72.51
C ALA A 214 -35.40 -20.63 -73.12
N GLY A 215 -34.38 -20.88 -72.30
CA GLY A 215 -33.21 -21.64 -72.74
C GLY A 215 -32.08 -21.63 -71.73
N SER A 216 -32.16 -22.57 -70.80
CA SER A 216 -31.14 -23.05 -69.86
C SER A 216 -29.69 -22.93 -70.30
N GLY A 217 -28.84 -22.62 -69.31
CA GLY A 217 -27.51 -23.22 -69.17
C GLY A 217 -26.38 -22.22 -68.97
N GLY A 218 -25.75 -22.26 -67.79
CA GLY A 218 -24.37 -21.83 -67.63
C GLY A 218 -24.10 -20.99 -66.39
N SER A 219 -23.58 -21.67 -65.37
CA SER A 219 -22.76 -21.18 -64.26
C SER A 219 -22.30 -19.72 -64.31
N SER A 220 -22.62 -18.99 -63.24
CA SER A 220 -21.75 -17.93 -62.75
C SER A 220 -21.71 -17.96 -61.22
N SER A 221 -20.53 -18.32 -60.71
CA SER A 221 -20.08 -18.05 -59.35
C SER A 221 -20.01 -16.53 -59.17
N GLY A 222 -21.07 -15.95 -58.61
CA GLY A 222 -21.14 -14.56 -58.21
C GLY A 222 -20.65 -14.40 -56.78
N SER A 223 -19.38 -14.04 -56.60
CA SER A 223 -18.91 -13.38 -55.39
C SER A 223 -19.31 -11.91 -55.46
N SER A 224 -20.55 -11.63 -55.05
CA SER A 224 -21.01 -10.29 -54.69
C SER A 224 -21.09 -10.24 -53.18
N ALA A 225 -20.20 -9.45 -52.57
CA ALA A 225 -20.30 -9.00 -51.18
C ALA A 225 -21.53 -8.08 -51.06
N GLY A 226 -22.68 -8.72 -50.91
CA GLY A 226 -23.93 -8.10 -50.51
C GLY A 226 -23.94 -7.93 -49.01
N SER A 227 -23.83 -6.68 -48.58
CA SER A 227 -24.29 -6.23 -47.28
C SER A 227 -25.79 -6.53 -47.14
N GLY A 228 -26.18 -7.20 -46.05
CA GLY A 228 -27.56 -7.23 -45.57
C GLY A 228 -28.45 -8.39 -46.03
N SER A 229 -28.13 -9.61 -45.59
CA SER A 229 -29.18 -10.55 -45.15
C SER A 229 -28.61 -11.32 -43.97
N GLY A 230 -28.92 -10.86 -42.77
CA GLY A 230 -28.61 -11.59 -41.55
C GLY A 230 -29.42 -12.87 -41.56
N THR A 231 -28.84 -13.95 -42.06
CA THR A 231 -29.26 -15.29 -41.66
C THR A 231 -29.24 -15.27 -40.15
N SER A 232 -30.42 -15.37 -39.52
CA SER A 232 -30.53 -15.40 -38.07
C SER A 232 -29.90 -16.70 -37.58
N VAL A 233 -28.57 -16.71 -37.46
CA VAL A 233 -27.84 -17.73 -36.75
C VAL A 233 -28.43 -17.73 -35.35
N SER A 234 -28.84 -18.89 -34.86
CA SER A 234 -29.39 -19.03 -33.52
C SER A 234 -28.81 -20.31 -32.92
N TYR A 235 -28.33 -20.19 -31.69
CA TYR A 235 -27.75 -21.31 -30.96
C TYR A 235 -28.69 -21.71 -29.83
N ALA A 236 -28.91 -23.02 -29.68
CA ALA A 236 -29.77 -23.54 -28.62
C ALA A 236 -29.13 -23.40 -27.23
N ASN A 237 -27.80 -23.50 -27.15
CA ASN A 237 -27.02 -23.47 -25.91
C ASN A 237 -25.54 -23.13 -26.21
N CYS A 238 -24.74 -22.95 -25.16
CA CYS A 238 -23.31 -22.65 -25.29
C CYS A 238 -22.48 -23.78 -25.90
N ASP A 239 -22.90 -25.05 -25.78
CA ASP A 239 -22.21 -26.16 -26.45
C ASP A 239 -22.28 -26.02 -27.98
N ALA A 240 -23.42 -25.56 -28.50
CA ALA A 240 -23.57 -25.28 -29.94
C ALA A 240 -22.71 -24.09 -30.39
N VAL A 241 -22.58 -23.06 -29.56
CA VAL A 241 -21.71 -21.88 -29.83
C VAL A 241 -20.24 -22.32 -29.89
N ARG A 242 -19.81 -23.14 -28.92
CA ARG A 242 -18.44 -23.67 -28.82
C ARG A 242 -18.12 -24.64 -29.95
N ALA A 243 -19.06 -25.51 -30.32
CA ALA A 243 -18.92 -26.40 -31.47
C ALA A 243 -18.82 -25.64 -32.81
N ALA A 244 -19.43 -24.47 -32.89
CA ALA A 244 -19.32 -23.57 -34.04
C ALA A 244 -18.05 -22.69 -34.01
N GLY A 245 -17.28 -22.71 -32.92
CA GLY A 245 -16.08 -21.88 -32.74
C GLY A 245 -16.39 -20.39 -32.59
N ALA A 246 -17.59 -20.03 -32.13
CA ALA A 246 -18.04 -18.66 -31.96
C ALA A 246 -18.00 -18.18 -30.49
N ASP A 247 -17.30 -18.92 -29.62
CA ASP A 247 -17.16 -18.66 -28.19
C ASP A 247 -15.88 -17.84 -27.93
N PRO A 248 -15.91 -16.70 -27.22
CA PRO A 248 -17.08 -16.02 -26.63
C PRO A 248 -17.89 -15.21 -27.64
N ILE A 249 -19.23 -15.20 -27.48
CA ILE A 249 -20.16 -14.49 -28.38
C ILE A 249 -20.65 -13.18 -27.77
N HIS A 250 -20.50 -12.07 -28.47
CA HIS A 250 -20.79 -10.73 -27.94
C HIS A 250 -22.16 -10.19 -28.36
N ARG A 251 -22.72 -9.30 -27.54
CA ARG A 251 -23.96 -8.58 -27.85
C ARG A 251 -23.82 -7.82 -29.18
N GLY A 252 -24.66 -8.17 -30.15
CA GLY A 252 -24.67 -7.59 -31.50
C GLY A 252 -24.02 -8.49 -32.56
N GLU A 253 -23.32 -9.56 -32.16
CA GLU A 253 -22.86 -10.58 -33.09
C GLU A 253 -24.02 -11.48 -33.57
N PRO A 254 -23.99 -11.96 -34.83
CA PRO A 254 -24.98 -12.90 -35.34
C PRO A 254 -24.97 -14.19 -34.51
N GLY A 255 -26.11 -14.52 -33.89
CA GLY A 255 -26.19 -15.67 -32.98
C GLY A 255 -26.28 -15.32 -31.51
N TYR A 256 -25.98 -14.08 -31.12
CA TYR A 256 -26.14 -13.66 -29.73
C TYR A 256 -27.62 -13.67 -29.35
N ALA A 257 -27.92 -14.27 -28.21
CA ALA A 257 -29.23 -14.28 -27.61
C ALA A 257 -29.10 -14.27 -26.09
N LYS A 258 -30.03 -13.59 -25.41
CA LYS A 258 -29.99 -13.38 -23.96
C LYS A 258 -29.95 -14.68 -23.14
N HIS A 259 -30.37 -15.82 -23.69
CA HIS A 259 -30.29 -17.12 -23.00
C HIS A 259 -28.88 -17.74 -23.02
N LEU A 260 -27.95 -17.20 -23.81
CA LEU A 260 -26.54 -17.62 -23.86
C LEU A 260 -25.67 -16.84 -22.87
N ASP A 261 -26.18 -15.72 -22.36
CA ASP A 261 -25.53 -14.79 -21.44
C ASP A 261 -26.23 -14.89 -20.09
N ARG A 262 -25.67 -15.73 -19.19
CA ARG A 262 -26.33 -16.12 -17.94
C ARG A 262 -26.33 -14.98 -16.92
N ASP A 263 -25.33 -14.11 -16.95
CA ASP A 263 -25.09 -12.98 -16.08
C ASP A 263 -25.53 -11.63 -16.68
N ASP A 264 -25.92 -11.60 -17.96
CA ASP A 264 -26.38 -10.43 -18.73
C ASP A 264 -25.33 -9.31 -18.82
N ASP A 265 -24.05 -9.70 -18.86
CA ASP A 265 -22.91 -8.77 -18.95
C ASP A 265 -22.57 -8.36 -20.39
N GLY A 266 -23.22 -8.99 -21.38
CA GLY A 266 -23.01 -8.76 -22.81
C GLY A 266 -22.05 -9.74 -23.48
N ILE A 267 -21.51 -10.73 -22.75
CA ILE A 267 -20.61 -11.76 -23.24
C ILE A 267 -21.26 -13.13 -22.99
N GLY A 268 -21.75 -13.77 -24.05
CA GLY A 268 -22.33 -15.11 -23.97
C GLY A 268 -21.25 -16.19 -23.97
N CYS A 269 -21.50 -17.24 -23.17
CA CYS A 269 -20.74 -18.50 -23.14
C CYS A 269 -19.27 -18.41 -22.70
N ASP A 270 -18.89 -17.35 -21.97
CA ASP A 270 -17.53 -17.09 -21.47
C ASP A 270 -16.98 -18.10 -20.42
N LYS A 271 -17.81 -19.06 -19.99
CA LYS A 271 -17.54 -19.99 -18.88
C LYS A 271 -17.82 -21.46 -19.24
#